data_AF-A0A803TRC9-F1
#
_entry.id   AF-A0A803TRC9-F1
#
_cell.length_a   1.000
_cell.length_b   1.000
_cell.length_c   1.000
_cell.angle_alpha   90.00
_cell.angle_beta   90.00
_cell.angle_gamma   90.00
#
_symmetry.space_group_name_H-M   'P 1'
#
loop_
_entity.id
_entity.type
_entity.pdbx_description
1 polymer ?
#
loop_
_entity_poly.entity_id
_entity_poly.type
_entity_poly.pdbx_seq_one_letter_code
_entity_poly.pdbx_strand_id
1 'polypeptide(L)'
;MLSSSPKCPLTALPLCLPGAQATMRCLSLSLCGFLWAWLPLLHGQSLKVDKTLADTKMLVRTIISRIQEQGFSPLSTKFPGLDFIPEELQGETLQDMYNTLGVFQQVIASLPAEASVIQIGYDVENLQSLLWLLGAYQNCPIEKGHSGEDMSNLTELLTIPPYTLSVVTLGRLQNCLQQINSLLNSLLMC
;
A
#
# COMPACT_ATOMS: atom_id res chain seq x y z
N MET A 1 -11.50 -53.33 34.84
CA MET A 1 -12.63 -53.87 34.05
C MET A 1 -13.91 -53.19 34.52
N LEU A 2 -14.31 -52.12 33.82
CA LEU A 2 -15.52 -51.31 33.95
C LEU A 2 -15.59 -50.55 32.60
N SER A 3 -16.69 -50.20 31.95
CA SER A 3 -18.13 -50.36 32.16
C SER A 3 -18.78 -49.70 30.93
N SER A 4 -19.90 -50.27 30.46
CA SER A 4 -21.05 -49.59 29.82
C SER A 4 -20.89 -48.74 28.55
N SER A 5 -21.58 -49.16 27.48
CA SER A 5 -22.02 -48.33 26.34
C SER A 5 -22.95 -47.18 26.73
N PRO A 6 -23.10 -46.18 25.84
CA PRO A 6 -24.44 -45.79 25.34
C PRO A 6 -24.42 -45.63 23.80
N LYS A 7 -25.20 -46.39 23.02
CA LYS A 7 -26.61 -46.15 22.60
C LYS A 7 -26.83 -44.78 21.95
N CYS A 8 -26.79 -44.77 20.61
CA CYS A 8 -27.39 -43.74 19.77
C CYS A 8 -28.91 -43.65 20.00
N PRO A 9 -29.49 -42.45 20.14
CA PRO A 9 -30.91 -42.27 19.91
C PRO A 9 -31.17 -41.99 18.43
N LEU A 10 -31.76 -42.98 17.78
CA LEU A 10 -32.61 -42.80 16.60
C LEU A 10 -33.85 -41.97 17.00
N THR A 11 -34.58 -41.49 16.00
CA THR A 11 -35.97 -40.96 16.04
C THR A 11 -36.21 -39.55 16.59
N ALA A 12 -36.32 -38.60 15.65
CA ALA A 12 -37.40 -37.61 15.67
C ALA A 12 -37.69 -37.14 14.22
N LEU A 13 -38.57 -37.88 13.52
CA LEU A 13 -39.31 -37.34 12.39
C LEU A 13 -40.21 -36.19 12.91
N PRO A 14 -40.25 -35.01 12.28
CA PRO A 14 -41.41 -34.16 12.41
C PRO A 14 -42.48 -34.64 11.42
N LEU A 15 -43.59 -35.15 11.97
CA LEU A 15 -44.84 -35.35 11.26
C LEU A 15 -45.24 -34.07 10.50
N CYS A 16 -45.34 -34.15 9.17
CA CYS A 16 -46.09 -33.19 8.37
C CYS A 16 -47.59 -33.34 8.67
N LEU A 17 -48.22 -32.34 9.29
CA LEU A 17 -49.66 -32.14 9.20
C LEU A 17 -49.98 -31.17 8.04
N PRO A 18 -51.05 -31.41 7.25
CA PRO A 18 -51.46 -30.53 6.18
C PRO A 18 -52.43 -29.47 6.72
N GLY A 19 -52.04 -28.20 6.66
CA GLY A 19 -52.90 -27.11 7.12
C GLY A 19 -52.35 -25.74 6.77
N ALA A 20 -52.79 -25.22 5.61
CA ALA A 20 -52.94 -23.81 5.26
C ALA A 20 -51.95 -22.78 5.89
N GLN A 21 -50.87 -22.47 5.16
CA GLN A 21 -50.46 -21.10 4.79
C GLN A 21 -49.13 -21.18 4.05
N ALA A 22 -49.24 -21.39 2.73
CA ALA A 22 -48.12 -21.36 1.81
C ALA A 22 -47.95 -19.93 1.28
N THR A 23 -47.05 -19.17 1.90
CA THR A 23 -46.17 -18.15 1.28
C THR A 23 -45.47 -17.39 2.41
N MET A 24 -44.18 -17.07 2.23
CA MET A 24 -43.31 -16.29 3.16
C MET A 24 -42.43 -17.06 4.17
N ARG A 25 -42.01 -18.30 3.88
CA ARG A 25 -40.88 -18.93 4.62
C ARG A 25 -39.67 -19.33 3.75
N CYS A 26 -39.79 -19.26 2.42
CA CYS A 26 -38.68 -19.55 1.50
C CYS A 26 -37.77 -18.35 1.20
N LEU A 27 -38.27 -17.11 1.33
CA LEU A 27 -37.43 -15.92 1.09
C LEU A 27 -36.33 -15.76 2.14
N SER A 28 -36.59 -16.13 3.40
CA SER A 28 -35.65 -15.95 4.51
C SER A 28 -34.44 -16.90 4.46
N LEU A 29 -34.63 -18.16 4.00
CA LEU A 29 -33.51 -19.08 3.81
C LEU A 29 -32.61 -18.68 2.63
N SER A 30 -33.21 -18.17 1.55
CA SER A 30 -32.46 -17.63 0.40
C SER A 30 -31.62 -16.42 0.83
N LEU A 31 -32.24 -15.41 1.45
CA LEU A 31 -31.55 -14.22 1.93
C LEU A 31 -30.46 -14.53 2.97
N CYS A 32 -30.70 -15.47 3.87
CA CYS A 32 -29.70 -15.89 4.86
C CYS A 32 -28.51 -16.60 4.20
N GLY A 33 -28.75 -17.47 3.22
CA GLY A 33 -27.68 -18.12 2.44
C GLY A 33 -26.86 -17.13 1.63
N PHE A 34 -27.50 -16.13 1.01
CA PHE A 34 -26.80 -15.05 0.32
C PHE A 34 -25.99 -14.17 1.28
N LEU A 35 -26.51 -13.84 2.47
CA LEU A 35 -25.76 -13.12 3.51
C LEU A 35 -24.54 -13.90 3.99
N TRP A 36 -24.69 -15.19 4.25
CA TRP A 36 -23.59 -16.06 4.67
C TRP A 36 -22.54 -16.25 3.59
N ALA A 37 -22.92 -16.25 2.32
CA ALA A 37 -21.98 -16.27 1.20
C ALA A 37 -21.22 -14.93 1.04
N TRP A 38 -21.79 -13.81 1.49
CA TRP A 38 -21.18 -12.47 1.41
C TRP A 38 -20.23 -12.14 2.57
N LEU A 39 -20.44 -12.72 3.76
CA LEU A 39 -19.53 -12.52 4.90
C LEU A 39 -18.05 -12.85 4.58
N PRO A 40 -17.72 -13.98 3.92
CA PRO A 40 -16.35 -14.31 3.54
C PRO A 40 -15.74 -13.34 2.53
N LEU A 41 -16.56 -12.80 1.61
CA LEU A 41 -16.11 -11.85 0.60
C LEU A 41 -15.68 -10.53 1.25
N LEU A 42 -16.44 -10.05 2.25
CA LEU A 42 -16.12 -8.83 2.99
C LEU A 42 -14.89 -9.01 3.91
N HIS A 43 -14.82 -10.12 4.64
CA HIS A 43 -13.67 -10.39 5.53
C HIS A 43 -12.37 -10.64 4.76
N GLY A 44 -12.47 -11.31 3.61
CA GLY A 44 -11.31 -11.57 2.74
C GLY A 44 -10.70 -10.30 2.15
N GLN A 45 -11.49 -9.24 1.94
CA GLN A 45 -10.99 -7.96 1.45
C GLN A 45 -10.26 -7.18 2.55
N SER A 46 -10.82 -7.11 3.77
CA SER A 46 -10.17 -6.43 4.91
C SER A 46 -8.80 -7.05 5.22
N LEU A 47 -8.71 -8.38 5.25
CA LEU A 47 -7.44 -9.09 5.50
C LEU A 47 -6.36 -8.79 4.44
N LYS A 48 -6.75 -8.61 3.17
CA LYS A 48 -5.82 -8.26 2.09
C LYS A 48 -5.32 -6.83 2.22
N VAL A 49 -6.17 -5.89 2.63
CA VAL A 49 -5.80 -4.50 2.91
C VAL A 49 -4.81 -4.45 4.06
N ASP A 50 -5.12 -5.09 5.19
CA ASP A 50 -4.27 -5.08 6.38
C ASP A 50 -2.89 -5.67 6.10
N LYS A 51 -2.83 -6.78 5.36
CA LYS A 51 -1.58 -7.40 4.93
C LYS A 51 -0.78 -6.48 4.02
N THR A 52 -1.42 -5.94 2.98
CA THR A 52 -0.74 -5.05 2.01
C THR A 52 -0.23 -3.80 2.71
N LEU A 53 -1.00 -3.23 3.64
CA LEU A 53 -0.60 -2.09 4.45
C LEU A 53 0.62 -2.41 5.33
N ALA A 54 0.66 -3.59 5.95
CA ALA A 54 1.80 -4.03 6.75
C ALA A 54 3.05 -4.22 5.87
N ASP A 55 2.91 -4.83 4.70
CA ASP A 55 3.99 -5.03 3.73
C ASP A 55 4.53 -3.67 3.23
N THR A 56 3.65 -2.72 2.90
CA THR A 56 4.02 -1.34 2.54
C THR A 56 4.81 -0.66 3.66
N LYS A 57 4.32 -0.72 4.91
CA LYS A 57 5.01 -0.11 6.07
C LYS A 57 6.36 -0.74 6.33
N MET A 58 6.47 -2.06 6.18
CA MET A 58 7.73 -2.77 6.32
C MET A 58 8.73 -2.28 5.27
N LEU A 59 8.31 -2.21 4.00
CA LEU A 59 9.17 -1.76 2.91
C LEU A 59 9.63 -0.31 3.10
N VAL A 60 8.72 0.61 3.47
CA VAL A 60 9.07 2.01 3.78
C VAL A 60 10.15 2.09 4.86
N ARG A 61 9.99 1.34 5.97
CA ARG A 61 10.99 1.30 7.04
C ARG A 61 12.33 0.74 6.57
N THR A 62 12.30 -0.32 5.78
CA THR A 62 13.51 -0.92 5.19
C THR A 62 14.26 0.08 4.32
N ILE A 63 13.56 0.85 3.47
CA ILE A 63 14.19 1.87 2.64
C ILE A 63 14.82 2.96 3.50
N ILE A 64 14.09 3.46 4.51
CA ILE A 64 14.60 4.48 5.46
C ILE A 64 15.89 3.98 6.12
N SER A 65 15.88 2.76 6.66
CA SER A 65 17.06 2.17 7.31
C SER A 65 18.24 2.05 6.34
N ARG A 66 18.02 1.62 5.09
CA ARG A 66 19.10 1.50 4.11
C ARG A 66 19.70 2.85 3.70
N ILE A 67 18.88 3.90 3.63
CA ILE A 67 19.38 5.27 3.38
C ILE A 67 20.25 5.73 4.57
N GLN A 68 19.83 5.44 5.81
CA GLN A 68 20.60 5.77 7.02
C GLN A 68 21.94 5.02 7.11
N GLU A 69 21.95 3.73 6.80
CA GLU A 69 23.15 2.88 6.81
C GLU A 69 24.24 3.38 5.86
N GLN A 70 23.85 4.03 4.77
CA GLN A 70 24.78 4.61 3.80
C GLN A 70 25.31 5.99 4.20
N GLY A 71 24.90 6.52 5.36
CA GLY A 71 25.36 7.83 5.84
C GLY A 71 24.73 9.01 5.11
N PHE A 72 23.71 8.79 4.28
CA PHE A 72 22.91 9.86 3.69
C PHE A 72 22.03 10.46 4.78
N SER A 73 22.57 11.49 5.44
CA SER A 73 21.82 12.26 6.43
C SER A 73 20.86 13.21 5.71
N PRO A 74 19.67 13.46 6.28
CA PRO A 74 18.70 14.38 5.69
C PRO A 74 19.27 15.80 5.76
N LEU A 75 19.75 16.29 4.61
CA LEU A 75 20.20 17.66 4.46
C LEU A 75 18.97 18.52 4.11
N SER A 76 18.46 19.27 5.08
CA SER A 76 17.45 20.33 4.88
C SER A 76 18.12 21.61 4.39
N THR A 77 18.96 21.50 3.36
CA THR A 77 19.62 22.65 2.74
C THR A 77 19.02 22.89 1.37
N LYS A 78 18.44 24.09 1.20
CA LYS A 78 17.97 24.58 -0.09
C LYS A 78 19.16 24.77 -1.01
N PHE A 79 19.33 23.83 -1.93
CA PHE A 79 20.33 23.95 -3.00
C PHE A 79 19.64 24.55 -4.23
N PRO A 80 20.13 25.69 -4.73
CA PRO A 80 19.62 26.26 -5.98
C PRO A 80 19.83 25.27 -7.14
N GLY A 81 18.81 25.07 -7.97
CA GLY A 81 18.81 24.12 -9.09
C GLY A 81 18.30 22.71 -8.77
N LEU A 82 17.83 22.47 -7.53
CA LEU A 82 17.20 21.21 -7.09
C LEU A 82 15.70 21.41 -6.74
N ASP A 83 15.09 22.49 -7.20
CA ASP A 83 13.68 22.82 -6.89
C ASP A 83 12.68 21.83 -7.52
N PHE A 84 13.12 21.07 -8.52
CA PHE A 84 12.37 19.97 -9.12
C PHE A 84 12.23 18.75 -8.18
N ILE A 85 13.19 18.51 -7.27
CA ILE A 85 13.12 17.37 -6.36
C ILE A 85 12.20 17.75 -5.19
N PRO A 86 11.10 17.01 -4.94
CA PRO A 86 10.21 17.31 -3.82
C PRO A 86 10.98 17.34 -2.50
N GLU A 87 10.89 18.45 -1.76
CA GLU A 87 11.44 18.55 -0.39
C GLU A 87 10.57 17.80 0.63
N GLU A 88 9.28 17.72 0.32
CA GLU A 88 8.19 17.20 1.14
C GLU A 88 7.12 16.56 0.24
N LEU A 89 6.29 15.70 0.81
CA LEU A 89 5.15 15.12 0.12
C LEU A 89 4.18 16.22 -0.33
N GLN A 90 3.77 16.19 -1.61
CA GLN A 90 2.96 17.26 -2.21
C GLN A 90 1.45 17.20 -1.87
N GLY A 91 1.10 16.52 -0.78
CA GLY A 91 -0.28 16.32 -0.34
C GLY A 91 -0.36 15.17 0.65
N GLU A 92 -1.56 14.77 1.02
CA GLU A 92 -1.77 13.70 2.01
C GLU A 92 -2.41 12.46 1.38
N THR A 93 -2.81 12.50 0.11
CA THR A 93 -3.53 11.38 -0.52
C THR A 93 -2.61 10.29 -1.03
N LEU A 94 -3.17 9.10 -1.28
CA LEU A 94 -2.43 7.99 -1.87
C LEU A 94 -1.93 8.30 -3.29
N GLN A 95 -2.66 9.14 -4.04
CA GLN A 95 -2.23 9.64 -5.35
C GLN A 95 -1.02 10.56 -5.21
N ASP A 96 -0.99 11.45 -4.21
CA ASP A 96 0.14 12.36 -3.98
C ASP A 96 1.41 11.59 -3.62
N MET A 97 1.28 10.54 -2.82
CA MET A 97 2.37 9.61 -2.52
C MET A 97 2.90 8.91 -3.77
N TYR A 98 1.99 8.38 -4.58
CA TYR A 98 2.35 7.70 -5.83
C TYR A 98 3.10 8.66 -6.77
N ASN A 99 2.56 9.86 -6.99
CA ASN A 99 3.15 10.88 -7.87
C ASN A 99 4.52 11.34 -7.37
N THR A 100 4.64 11.64 -6.06
CA THR A 100 5.90 12.08 -5.45
C THR A 100 6.98 11.02 -5.58
N LEU A 101 6.65 9.74 -5.33
CA LEU A 101 7.60 8.64 -5.51
C LEU A 101 7.99 8.43 -6.99
N GLY A 102 7.09 8.68 -7.94
CA GLY A 102 7.39 8.65 -9.36
C GLY A 102 8.47 9.65 -9.76
N VAL A 103 8.43 10.87 -9.20
CA VAL A 103 9.50 11.87 -9.40
C VAL A 103 10.83 11.37 -8.83
N PHE A 104 10.83 10.83 -7.61
CA PHE A 104 12.05 10.27 -7.02
C PHE A 104 12.62 9.11 -7.85
N GLN A 105 11.77 8.20 -8.36
CA GLN A 105 12.22 7.11 -9.22
C GLN A 105 12.95 7.63 -10.46
N GLN A 106 12.42 8.69 -11.08
CA GLN A 106 13.02 9.28 -12.27
C GLN A 106 14.37 9.94 -11.98
N VAL A 107 14.47 10.67 -10.86
CA VAL A 107 15.76 11.24 -10.41
C VAL A 107 16.76 10.14 -10.07
N ILE A 108 16.35 9.12 -9.32
CA ILE A 108 17.22 7.99 -8.94
C ILE A 108 17.73 7.25 -10.18
N ALA A 109 16.91 7.09 -11.21
CA ALA A 109 17.34 6.49 -12.48
C ALA A 109 18.40 7.33 -13.22
N SER A 110 18.49 8.63 -12.94
CA SER A 110 19.52 9.53 -13.48
C SER A 110 20.80 9.62 -12.63
N LEU A 111 20.78 9.07 -11.40
CA LEU A 111 21.94 9.03 -10.52
C LEU A 111 23.00 8.03 -11.00
N PRO A 112 24.25 8.16 -10.50
CA PRO A 112 25.26 7.13 -10.73
C PRO A 112 24.77 5.76 -10.27
N ALA A 113 25.09 4.74 -11.08
CA ALA A 113 24.71 3.34 -10.88
C ALA A 113 25.52 2.66 -9.76
N GLU A 114 25.52 3.25 -8.57
CA GLU A 114 26.03 2.61 -7.36
C GLU A 114 25.07 1.50 -6.94
N ALA A 115 25.61 0.33 -6.56
CA ALA A 115 24.80 -0.86 -6.25
C ALA A 115 23.68 -0.58 -5.22
N SER A 116 23.97 0.28 -4.26
CA SER A 116 23.06 0.65 -3.19
C SER A 116 21.97 1.64 -3.62
N VAL A 117 22.29 2.58 -4.53
CA VAL A 117 21.32 3.52 -5.14
C VAL A 117 20.37 2.76 -6.06
N ILE A 118 20.89 1.82 -6.85
CA ILE A 118 20.08 0.91 -7.69
C ILE A 118 19.09 0.13 -6.83
N GLN A 119 19.55 -0.43 -5.71
CA GLN A 119 18.71 -1.21 -4.82
C GLN A 119 17.60 -0.36 -4.18
N ILE A 120 17.90 0.90 -3.80
CA ILE A 120 16.89 1.85 -3.33
C ILE A 120 15.88 2.15 -4.44
N GLY A 121 16.33 2.33 -5.68
CA GLY A 121 15.45 2.54 -6.84
C GLY A 121 14.43 1.42 -7.01
N TYR A 122 14.87 0.16 -6.94
CA TYR A 122 13.96 -1.00 -7.00
C TYR A 122 12.98 -1.04 -5.83
N ASP A 123 13.43 -0.71 -4.62
CA ASP A 123 12.55 -0.70 -3.45
C ASP A 123 11.48 0.41 -3.56
N VAL A 124 11.83 1.57 -4.13
CA VAL A 124 10.89 2.67 -4.40
C VAL A 124 9.86 2.28 -5.47
N GLU A 125 10.27 1.58 -6.52
CA GLU A 125 9.35 1.04 -7.54
C GLU A 125 8.39 -0.01 -6.95
N ASN A 126 8.91 -0.90 -6.12
CA ASN A 126 8.11 -1.87 -5.39
C ASN A 126 7.11 -1.18 -4.46
N LEU A 127 7.52 -0.10 -3.80
CA LEU A 127 6.65 0.70 -2.95
C LEU A 127 5.50 1.34 -3.75
N GLN A 128 5.77 1.91 -4.92
CA GLN A 128 4.70 2.44 -5.80
C GLN A 128 3.71 1.35 -6.20
N SER A 129 4.19 0.14 -6.51
CA SER A 129 3.34 -1.01 -6.83
C SER A 129 2.43 -1.40 -5.66
N LEU A 130 2.95 -1.38 -4.43
CA LEU A 130 2.16 -1.63 -3.22
C LEU A 130 1.14 -0.52 -2.95
N LEU A 131 1.49 0.75 -3.15
CA LEU A 131 0.54 1.87 -3.01
C LEU A 131 -0.57 1.78 -4.04
N TRP A 132 -0.25 1.45 -5.30
CA TRP A 132 -1.25 1.21 -6.34
C TRP A 132 -2.21 0.08 -5.98
N LEU A 133 -1.69 -1.04 -5.47
CA LEU A 133 -2.49 -2.15 -5.00
C LEU A 133 -3.38 -1.77 -3.80
N LEU A 134 -2.84 -0.97 -2.87
CA LEU A 134 -3.58 -0.45 -1.72
C LEU A 134 -4.73 0.46 -2.17
N GLY A 135 -4.51 1.31 -3.18
CA GLY A 135 -5.54 2.15 -3.79
C GLY A 135 -6.67 1.32 -4.40
N ALA A 136 -6.31 0.27 -5.15
CA ALA A 136 -7.27 -0.66 -5.73
C ALA A 136 -8.15 -1.33 -4.66
N TYR A 137 -7.59 -1.73 -3.51
CA TYR A 137 -8.39 -2.32 -2.44
C TYR A 137 -9.31 -1.33 -1.72
N GLN A 138 -8.93 -0.05 -1.68
CA GLN A 138 -9.69 1.04 -1.05
C GLN A 138 -10.70 1.71 -1.99
N ASN A 139 -10.89 1.18 -3.21
CA ASN A 139 -11.71 1.79 -4.28
C ASN A 139 -11.25 3.19 -4.66
N CYS A 140 -9.95 3.44 -4.54
CA CYS A 140 -9.30 4.68 -4.88
C CYS A 140 -8.45 4.45 -6.13
N PRO A 141 -8.98 4.73 -7.32
CA PRO A 141 -8.23 4.53 -8.54
C PRO A 141 -7.06 5.52 -8.56
N ILE A 142 -5.85 5.02 -8.35
CA ILE A 142 -4.65 5.79 -8.61
C ILE A 142 -4.51 5.89 -10.13
N GLU A 143 -4.63 7.11 -10.64
CA GLU A 143 -4.33 7.39 -12.03
C GLU A 143 -2.83 7.24 -12.21
N LYS A 144 -2.42 6.39 -13.15
CA LYS A 144 -1.03 6.37 -13.67
C LYS A 144 -0.83 7.60 -14.56
N GLY A 145 -1.01 8.78 -14.00
CA GLY A 145 -0.97 10.06 -14.67
C GLY A 145 0.45 10.64 -14.67
N HIS A 146 0.92 11.03 -15.85
CA HIS A 146 2.15 11.75 -16.22
C HIS A 146 3.10 12.17 -15.08
N SER A 147 3.84 11.22 -14.50
CA SER A 147 4.98 11.51 -13.64
C SER A 147 6.22 11.95 -14.45
N GLY A 148 6.09 12.75 -15.51
CA GLY A 148 7.20 12.97 -16.44
C GLY A 148 7.05 13.99 -17.56
N GLU A 149 6.08 14.91 -17.55
CA GLU A 149 5.90 15.83 -18.68
C GLU A 149 6.79 17.08 -18.70
N ASP A 150 7.59 17.35 -17.67
CA ASP A 150 8.53 18.49 -17.71
C ASP A 150 9.94 18.12 -17.23
N MET A 151 10.54 17.18 -17.97
CA MET A 151 11.93 16.77 -17.78
C MET A 151 12.96 17.68 -18.44
N SER A 152 12.53 18.86 -18.92
CA SER A 152 13.43 19.98 -19.23
C SER A 152 14.51 20.15 -18.14
N ASN A 153 14.12 19.97 -16.89
CA ASN A 153 14.94 20.17 -15.69
C ASN A 153 15.93 19.03 -15.39
N LEU A 154 15.83 17.85 -16.03
CA LEU A 154 16.85 16.78 -15.90
C LEU A 154 18.20 17.25 -16.44
N THR A 155 18.18 18.12 -17.45
CA THR A 155 19.39 18.73 -18.02
C THR A 155 20.13 19.57 -16.98
N GLU A 156 19.41 20.21 -16.07
CA GLU A 156 19.97 20.96 -14.95
C GLU A 156 20.61 20.03 -13.91
N LEU A 157 20.03 18.85 -13.68
CA LEU A 157 20.61 17.82 -12.79
C LEU A 157 21.99 17.34 -13.25
N LEU A 158 22.24 17.30 -14.57
CA LEU A 158 23.55 16.95 -15.14
C LEU A 158 24.63 17.99 -14.85
N THR A 159 24.26 19.22 -14.46
CA THR A 159 25.21 20.27 -14.10
C THR A 159 25.69 20.17 -12.64
N ILE A 160 24.98 19.39 -11.82
CA ILE A 160 25.26 19.22 -10.39
C ILE A 160 26.22 18.04 -10.20
N PRO A 161 27.19 18.13 -9.27
CA PRO A 161 28.04 17.00 -8.96
C PRO A 161 27.21 15.77 -8.55
N PRO A 162 27.48 14.58 -9.13
CA PRO A 162 26.64 13.41 -8.97
C PRO A 162 26.50 12.97 -7.50
N TYR A 163 27.58 13.10 -6.73
CA TYR A 163 27.57 12.78 -5.30
C TYR A 163 26.64 13.72 -4.50
N THR A 164 26.68 15.02 -4.78
CA THR A 164 25.77 16.00 -4.14
C THR A 164 24.33 15.70 -4.49
N LEU A 165 24.06 15.40 -5.76
CA LEU A 165 22.73 15.04 -6.24
C LEU A 165 22.20 13.78 -5.54
N SER A 166 23.01 12.73 -5.42
CA SER A 166 22.64 11.49 -4.70
C SER A 166 22.29 11.77 -3.24
N VAL A 167 23.15 12.49 -2.51
CA VAL A 167 22.95 12.77 -1.08
C VAL A 167 21.67 13.59 -0.85
N VAL A 168 21.44 14.63 -1.66
CA VAL A 168 20.25 15.48 -1.53
C VAL A 168 18.98 14.71 -1.88
N THR A 169 19.00 13.97 -2.98
CA THR A 169 17.84 13.18 -3.43
C THR A 169 17.45 12.14 -2.38
N LEU A 170 18.43 11.38 -1.87
CA LEU A 170 18.17 10.34 -0.88
C LEU A 170 17.78 10.92 0.49
N GLY A 171 18.36 12.06 0.89
CA GLY A 171 17.94 12.78 2.09
C GLY A 171 16.49 13.27 2.02
N ARG A 172 16.06 13.82 0.88
CA ARG A 172 14.67 14.24 0.65
C ARG A 172 13.72 13.04 0.55
N LEU A 173 14.13 11.97 -0.12
CA LEU A 173 13.38 10.71 -0.17
C LEU A 173 13.15 10.16 1.23
N GLN A 174 14.15 10.18 2.10
CA GLN A 174 14.01 9.73 3.48
C GLN A 174 12.94 10.52 4.24
N ASN A 175 12.94 11.86 4.12
CA ASN A 175 11.91 12.70 4.73
C ASN A 175 10.51 12.36 4.19
N CYS A 176 10.39 12.24 2.87
CA CYS A 176 9.14 11.83 2.21
C CYS A 176 8.64 10.46 2.71
N LEU A 177 9.52 9.47 2.82
CA LEU A 177 9.19 8.14 3.35
C LEU A 177 8.74 8.16 4.81
N GLN A 178 9.32 9.04 5.64
CA GLN A 178 8.87 9.23 7.02
C GLN A 178 7.43 9.78 7.07
N GLN A 179 7.11 10.73 6.20
CA GLN A 179 5.76 11.28 6.08
C GLN A 179 4.77 10.24 5.56
N ILE A 180 5.13 9.48 4.52
CA ILE A 180 4.34 8.36 4.01
C ILE A 180 4.06 7.36 5.14
N ASN A 181 5.08 6.95 5.91
CA ASN A 181 4.88 6.04 7.03
C ASN A 181 3.95 6.62 8.10
N SER A 182 4.02 7.93 8.37
CA SER A 182 3.10 8.61 9.29
C SER A 182 1.67 8.57 8.77
N LEU A 183 1.46 8.96 7.52
CA LEU A 183 0.15 9.01 6.88
C LEU A 183 -0.49 7.62 6.71
N LEU A 184 0.30 6.59 6.44
CA LEU A 184 -0.15 5.19 6.44
C LEU A 184 -0.63 4.71 7.84
N ASN A 185 -0.26 5.38 8.93
CA ASN A 185 -0.82 5.10 10.26
C ASN A 185 -2.17 5.78 10.49
N SER A 186 -2.43 6.89 9.81
CA SER A 186 -3.64 7.68 9.95
C SER A 186 -4.84 7.13 9.16
N LEU A 187 -4.79 5.86 8.72
CA LEU A 187 -5.84 5.18 7.91
C LEU A 187 -6.33 6.08 6.77
N LEU A 188 -5.48 6.23 5.76
CA LEU A 188 -5.70 7.21 4.72
C LEU A 188 -6.98 6.99 3.92
N MET A 189 -7.83 8.01 4.00
CA MET A 189 -8.83 8.35 3.01
C MET A 189 -8.15 8.64 1.67
N CYS A 190 -8.82 8.24 0.60
CA CYS A 190 -8.79 9.03 -0.62
C CYS A 190 -9.83 10.15 -0.51
#